data_AF-A0A0H2R4L7-F1
#
_entry.id   AF-A0A0H2R4L7-F1
#
_cell.length_a   1.000
_cell.length_b   1.000
_cell.length_c   1.000
_cell.angle_alpha   90.00
_cell.angle_beta   90.00
_cell.angle_gamma   90.00
#
_symmetry.space_group_name_H-M   'P 1'
#
loop_
_entity.id
_entity.type
_entity.pdbx_description
1 polymer ?
#
loop_
_entity_poly.entity_id
_entity_poly.type
_entity_poly.pdbx_seq_one_letter_code
_entity_poly.pdbx_strand_id
1 'polypeptide(L)'
;MEKVVKLFGLDHVFPSLHSVFITTPYDDNSHLVGFLQNLARSCPSLRKIGLSRRKFPGIDLPAEFGVSVDHVTLRFLHRIQGLEEFRLEHAWPVFIHDEAVVDFISHLPRLRTLHLNPNPVYAILPLTTFQVLGMISERCPWVQDLALYLTPGNEGVHLETTEPTNVLRNLTKIRFGKTLVPDALRNQMMSYLSLVLPPSCDIITDSTEPLDGLPESVTTSTGFAGIHAFWKDVGAQWRNRRFANS
;
A
#
# COMPACT_ATOMS: atom_id res chain seq x y z
N MET A 1 -22.16 2.10 -16.36
CA MET A 1 -21.71 1.60 -17.68
C MET A 1 -20.20 1.67 -17.69
N GLU A 2 -19.54 0.52 -17.46
CA GLU A 2 -18.09 0.43 -17.31
C GLU A 2 -17.48 0.33 -18.72
N LYS A 3 -16.90 1.43 -19.24
CA LYS A 3 -16.20 1.40 -20.52
C LYS A 3 -14.78 0.91 -20.28
N VAL A 4 -14.50 -0.33 -20.66
CA VAL A 4 -13.13 -0.85 -20.74
C VAL A 4 -12.44 -0.17 -21.92
N VAL A 5 -11.82 0.98 -21.68
CA VAL A 5 -11.00 1.67 -22.67
C VAL A 5 -9.61 1.03 -22.62
N LYS A 6 -9.16 0.45 -23.73
CA LYS A 6 -7.74 0.10 -23.89
C LYS A 6 -6.97 1.42 -24.05
N LEU A 7 -6.41 1.91 -22.96
CA LEU A 7 -5.72 3.21 -22.86
C LEU A 7 -4.28 3.20 -23.43
N PHE A 8 -3.92 2.21 -24.26
CA PHE A 8 -2.57 2.13 -24.82
C PHE A 8 -2.44 3.05 -26.03
N GLY A 9 -1.72 4.17 -25.86
CA GLY A 9 -1.44 5.15 -26.92
C GLY A 9 -2.38 6.37 -26.93
N LEU A 10 -2.66 6.98 -25.78
CA LEU A 10 -3.59 8.12 -25.72
C LEU A 10 -3.01 9.41 -26.32
N ASP A 11 -3.22 9.59 -27.62
CA ASP A 11 -3.14 10.90 -28.30
C ASP A 11 -4.41 11.75 -28.03
N HIS A 12 -5.40 11.17 -27.35
CA HIS A 12 -6.65 11.82 -27.00
C HIS A 12 -6.71 12.20 -25.51
N VAL A 13 -7.27 13.37 -25.23
CA VAL A 13 -7.53 13.87 -23.87
C VAL A 13 -8.90 13.34 -23.42
N PHE A 14 -8.98 12.81 -22.19
CA PHE A 14 -10.22 12.33 -21.58
C PHE A 14 -10.57 13.21 -20.37
N PRO A 15 -11.04 14.45 -20.58
CA PRO A 15 -11.20 15.43 -19.51
C PRO A 15 -12.28 15.05 -18.48
N SER A 16 -13.18 14.13 -18.83
CA SER A 16 -14.26 13.62 -17.97
C SER A 16 -13.94 12.28 -17.30
N LEU A 17 -12.74 11.73 -17.49
CA LEU A 17 -12.35 10.48 -16.83
C LEU A 17 -11.97 10.76 -15.38
N HIS A 18 -12.76 10.23 -14.44
CA HIS A 18 -12.57 10.43 -13.00
C HIS A 18 -11.97 9.21 -12.30
N SER A 19 -12.11 8.02 -12.89
CA SER A 19 -11.61 6.78 -12.30
C SER A 19 -11.05 5.88 -13.39
N VAL A 20 -9.93 5.23 -13.09
CA VAL A 20 -9.33 4.20 -13.95
C VAL A 20 -8.85 3.05 -13.08
N PHE A 21 -9.22 1.84 -13.46
CA PHE A 21 -8.74 0.60 -12.84
C PHE A 21 -8.24 -0.30 -13.95
N ILE A 22 -6.98 -0.71 -13.89
CA ILE A 22 -6.37 -1.51 -14.94
C ILE A 22 -5.62 -2.68 -14.34
N THR A 23 -5.96 -3.87 -14.84
CA THR A 23 -5.18 -5.07 -14.65
C THR A 23 -4.37 -5.33 -15.91
N THR A 24 -3.04 -5.39 -15.79
CA THR A 24 -2.16 -5.50 -16.96
C THR A 24 -1.06 -6.51 -16.74
N PRO A 25 -0.68 -7.27 -17.79
CA PRO A 25 0.51 -8.10 -17.78
C PRO A 25 1.70 -7.29 -18.32
N TYR A 26 2.05 -6.14 -17.73
CA TYR A 26 3.25 -5.43 -18.19
C TYR A 26 4.48 -6.32 -18.03
N ASP A 27 5.35 -6.36 -19.03
CA ASP A 27 6.62 -7.10 -18.93
C ASP A 27 7.73 -6.23 -18.31
N ASP A 28 7.61 -4.89 -18.39
CA ASP A 28 8.62 -3.91 -17.95
C ASP A 28 8.00 -2.66 -17.29
N ASN A 29 8.72 -2.04 -16.36
CA ASN A 29 8.38 -0.76 -15.73
C ASN A 29 8.30 0.40 -16.73
N SER A 30 9.04 0.35 -17.85
CA SER A 30 8.98 1.42 -18.87
C SER A 30 7.56 1.65 -19.40
N HIS A 31 6.79 0.57 -19.59
CA HIS A 31 5.39 0.64 -20.00
C HIS A 31 4.51 1.28 -18.92
N LEU A 32 4.72 0.92 -17.65
CA LEU A 32 4.03 1.53 -16.53
C LEU A 32 4.34 3.04 -16.44
N VAL A 33 5.62 3.41 -16.58
CA VAL A 33 6.06 4.81 -16.60
C VAL A 33 5.36 5.59 -17.71
N GLY A 34 5.42 5.10 -18.95
CA GLY A 34 4.77 5.74 -20.10
C GLY A 34 3.25 5.84 -19.90
N PHE A 35 2.64 4.82 -19.31
CA PHE A 35 1.22 4.83 -18.98
C PHE A 35 0.87 5.90 -17.93
N LEU A 36 1.59 5.97 -16.81
CA LEU A 36 1.34 6.98 -15.77
C LEU A 36 1.59 8.40 -16.27
N GLN A 37 2.62 8.60 -17.11
CA GLN A 37 2.87 9.88 -17.78
C GLN A 37 1.70 10.29 -18.68
N ASN A 38 1.17 9.36 -19.47
CA ASN A 38 0.04 9.61 -20.35
C ASN A 38 -1.25 9.89 -19.57
N LEU A 39 -1.54 9.13 -18.50
CA LEU A 39 -2.67 9.41 -17.62
C LEU A 39 -2.58 10.83 -17.04
N ALA A 40 -1.42 11.18 -16.49
CA ALA A 40 -1.20 12.48 -15.88
C ALA A 40 -1.39 13.65 -16.87
N ARG A 41 -1.04 13.44 -18.14
CA ARG A 41 -1.19 14.44 -19.21
C ARG A 41 -2.63 14.52 -19.74
N SER A 42 -3.25 13.36 -19.97
CA SER A 42 -4.52 13.27 -20.73
C SER A 42 -5.77 13.27 -19.86
N CYS A 43 -5.64 13.07 -18.54
CA CYS A 43 -6.76 12.90 -17.62
C CYS A 43 -6.62 13.80 -16.37
N PRO A 44 -6.70 15.14 -16.49
CA PRO A 44 -6.48 16.06 -15.37
C PRO A 44 -7.55 15.96 -14.26
N SER A 45 -8.75 15.47 -14.59
CA SER A 45 -9.88 15.31 -13.65
C SER A 45 -9.88 13.98 -12.90
N LEU A 46 -8.82 13.17 -13.07
CA LEU A 46 -8.75 11.84 -12.49
C LEU A 46 -8.63 11.92 -10.96
N ARG A 47 -9.50 11.16 -10.28
CA ARG A 47 -9.61 11.10 -8.83
C ARG A 47 -9.24 9.74 -8.28
N LYS A 48 -9.42 8.68 -9.07
CA LYS A 48 -9.15 7.31 -8.65
C LYS A 48 -8.29 6.57 -9.66
N ILE A 49 -7.21 5.96 -9.18
CA ILE A 49 -6.33 5.11 -9.98
C ILE A 49 -6.14 3.80 -9.24
N GLY A 50 -6.48 2.70 -9.89
CA GLY A 50 -6.11 1.35 -9.46
C GLY A 50 -5.28 0.65 -10.54
N LEU A 51 -4.14 0.09 -10.14
CA LEU A 51 -3.23 -0.64 -11.01
C LEU A 51 -3.00 -2.01 -10.40
N SER A 52 -3.30 -3.07 -11.14
CA SER A 52 -3.04 -4.43 -10.70
C SER A 52 -2.16 -5.17 -11.71
N ARG A 53 -1.06 -5.73 -11.19
CA ARG A 53 -0.12 -6.59 -11.90
C ARG A 53 0.16 -7.82 -11.04
N ARG A 54 -0.87 -8.65 -10.90
CA ARG A 54 -0.84 -9.98 -10.27
C ARG A 54 -1.27 -11.00 -11.31
N LYS A 55 -0.39 -11.51 -12.17
CA LYS A 55 -0.76 -12.58 -13.11
C LYS A 55 0.44 -13.40 -13.53
N PHE A 56 0.44 -14.73 -13.33
CA PHE A 56 1.35 -15.66 -14.01
C PHE A 56 0.75 -17.07 -14.19
N PRO A 57 -0.04 -17.34 -15.24
CA PRO A 57 -0.24 -18.70 -15.71
C PRO A 57 0.88 -19.06 -16.68
N GLY A 58 1.79 -19.94 -16.26
CA GLY A 58 2.75 -20.64 -17.14
C GLY A 58 4.12 -20.00 -17.36
N ILE A 59 4.57 -19.05 -16.52
CA ILE A 59 5.90 -18.43 -16.62
C ILE A 59 6.64 -18.56 -15.30
N ASP A 60 7.80 -19.21 -15.33
CA ASP A 60 8.80 -19.16 -14.27
C ASP A 60 9.39 -17.75 -14.26
N LEU A 61 8.94 -16.90 -13.34
CA LEU A 61 9.60 -15.64 -13.10
C LEU A 61 10.96 -15.91 -12.44
N PRO A 62 12.08 -15.46 -13.02
CA PRO A 62 13.38 -15.58 -12.38
C PRO A 62 13.36 -14.83 -11.05
N ALA A 63 13.88 -15.46 -10.00
CA ALA A 63 13.92 -14.91 -8.65
C ALA A 63 14.75 -13.62 -8.53
N GLU A 64 15.58 -13.30 -9.53
CA GLU A 64 16.68 -12.37 -9.31
C GLU A 64 16.30 -10.89 -9.42
N PHE A 65 15.51 -10.40 -10.39
CA PHE A 65 15.19 -8.95 -10.43
C PHE A 65 13.87 -8.68 -11.16
N GLY A 66 12.74 -8.96 -10.51
CA GLY A 66 11.48 -8.34 -10.93
C GLY A 66 11.63 -6.82 -10.84
N VAL A 67 11.34 -6.10 -11.93
CA VAL A 67 11.40 -4.63 -11.94
C VAL A 67 10.34 -4.12 -10.95
N SER A 68 10.78 -3.75 -9.75
CA SER A 68 9.92 -3.23 -8.70
C SER A 68 9.48 -1.81 -9.05
N VAL A 69 8.25 -1.46 -8.73
CA VAL A 69 7.80 -0.06 -8.81
C VAL A 69 8.55 0.73 -7.74
N ASP A 70 9.20 1.81 -8.15
CA ASP A 70 9.96 2.69 -7.26
C ASP A 70 9.32 4.08 -7.15
N HIS A 71 9.89 4.93 -6.30
CA HIS A 71 9.43 6.31 -6.13
C HIS A 71 9.53 7.15 -7.43
N VAL A 72 10.53 6.88 -8.27
CA VAL A 72 10.73 7.59 -9.56
C VAL A 72 9.58 7.32 -10.51
N THR A 73 9.04 6.10 -10.50
CA THR A 73 7.88 5.70 -11.29
C THR A 73 6.60 6.36 -10.77
N LEU A 74 6.41 6.44 -9.45
CA LEU A 74 5.18 6.99 -8.87
C LEU A 74 5.07 8.51 -8.99
N ARG A 75 6.19 9.24 -9.08
CA ARG A 75 6.21 10.72 -9.15
C ARG A 75 5.39 11.33 -10.28
N PHE A 76 5.12 10.57 -11.36
CA PHE A 76 4.29 11.06 -12.47
C PHE A 76 2.86 11.36 -12.03
N LEU A 77 2.38 10.69 -10.98
CA LEU A 77 1.06 10.93 -10.39
C LEU A 77 0.98 12.29 -9.67
N HIS A 78 2.10 12.91 -9.29
CA HIS A 78 2.10 14.24 -8.66
C HIS A 78 1.44 15.32 -9.54
N ARG A 79 1.31 15.09 -10.85
CA ARG A 79 0.63 16.02 -11.75
C ARG A 79 -0.90 15.95 -11.65
N ILE A 80 -1.44 14.91 -11.02
CA ILE A 80 -2.88 14.69 -10.85
C ILE A 80 -3.30 15.20 -9.47
N GLN A 81 -3.32 16.53 -9.30
CA GLN A 81 -3.62 17.19 -8.02
C GLN A 81 -5.03 16.87 -7.48
N GLY A 82 -5.92 16.37 -8.34
CA GLY A 82 -7.25 15.88 -8.01
C GLY A 82 -7.32 14.46 -7.44
N LEU A 83 -6.19 13.74 -7.35
CA LEU A 83 -6.18 12.33 -6.98
C LEU A 83 -6.61 12.13 -5.52
N GLU A 84 -7.68 11.38 -5.31
CA GLU A 84 -8.28 11.04 -4.03
C GLU A 84 -7.95 9.61 -3.59
N GLU A 85 -7.73 8.70 -4.55
CA GLU A 85 -7.51 7.28 -4.31
C GLU A 85 -6.45 6.71 -5.26
N PHE A 86 -5.40 6.13 -4.68
CA PHE A 86 -4.39 5.38 -5.43
C PHE A 86 -4.25 3.97 -4.86
N ARG A 87 -4.36 2.98 -5.75
CA ARG A 87 -4.14 1.57 -5.42
C ARG A 87 -3.15 0.97 -6.41
N LEU A 88 -2.13 0.34 -5.86
CA LEU A 88 -1.18 -0.47 -6.59
C LEU A 88 -1.17 -1.87 -6.01
N GLU A 89 -1.34 -2.86 -6.87
CA GLU A 89 -1.16 -4.26 -6.57
C GLU A 89 -0.13 -4.83 -7.52
N HIS A 90 0.88 -5.48 -6.97
CA HIS A 90 2.04 -5.87 -7.73
C HIS A 90 2.62 -7.18 -7.19
N ALA A 91 3.23 -7.98 -8.06
CA ALA A 91 3.82 -9.24 -7.63
C ALA A 91 5.00 -9.04 -6.65
N TRP A 92 5.79 -7.99 -6.83
CA TRP A 92 6.92 -7.64 -5.93
C TRP A 92 6.60 -6.45 -5.03
N PRO A 93 7.22 -6.38 -3.83
CA PRO A 93 7.16 -5.20 -2.96
C PRO A 93 7.57 -3.93 -3.70
N VAL A 94 6.99 -2.79 -3.34
CA VAL A 94 7.36 -1.48 -3.89
C VAL A 94 8.70 -1.06 -3.28
N PHE A 95 9.65 -0.67 -4.12
CA PHE A 95 10.99 -0.27 -3.71
C PHE A 95 11.02 1.22 -3.34
N ILE A 96 10.52 1.52 -2.14
CA ILE A 96 10.34 2.89 -1.65
C ILE A 96 10.64 2.98 -0.15
N HIS A 97 11.42 3.98 0.26
CA HIS A 97 11.70 4.30 1.67
C HIS A 97 10.63 5.22 2.27
N ASP A 98 10.63 5.36 3.58
CA ASP A 98 9.61 6.07 4.35
C ASP A 98 9.47 7.55 3.92
N GLU A 99 10.58 8.25 3.72
CA GLU A 99 10.61 9.64 3.26
C GLU A 99 9.94 9.79 1.90
N ALA A 100 10.18 8.84 0.99
CA ALA A 100 9.64 8.88 -0.36
C ALA A 100 8.14 8.54 -0.39
N VAL A 101 7.65 7.67 0.50
CA VAL A 101 6.20 7.45 0.69
C VAL A 101 5.53 8.74 1.16
N VAL A 102 6.12 9.39 2.16
CA VAL A 102 5.56 10.62 2.73
C VAL A 102 5.63 11.77 1.74
N ASP A 103 6.74 11.90 1.00
CA ASP A 103 6.90 12.86 -0.09
C ASP A 103 5.81 12.67 -1.14
N PHE A 104 5.58 11.43 -1.59
CA PHE A 104 4.54 11.08 -2.55
C PHE A 104 3.14 11.52 -2.09
N ILE A 105 2.77 11.21 -0.83
CA ILE A 105 1.45 11.59 -0.29
C ILE A 105 1.35 13.12 -0.16
N SER A 106 2.42 13.80 0.27
CA SER A 106 2.41 15.25 0.50
C SER A 106 2.21 16.06 -0.78
N HIS A 107 2.62 15.54 -1.93
CA HIS A 107 2.37 16.13 -3.25
C HIS A 107 0.92 15.94 -3.76
N LEU A 108 0.11 15.14 -3.05
CA LEU A 108 -1.26 14.79 -3.40
C LEU A 108 -2.22 15.19 -2.26
N PRO A 109 -2.52 16.50 -2.08
CA PRO A 109 -3.23 17.00 -0.91
C PRO A 109 -4.69 16.49 -0.78
N ARG A 110 -5.23 15.93 -1.87
CA ARG A 110 -6.57 15.31 -1.90
C ARG A 110 -6.56 13.81 -1.68
N LEU A 111 -5.39 13.16 -1.62
CA LEU A 111 -5.29 11.72 -1.47
C LEU A 111 -5.83 11.30 -0.10
N ARG A 112 -6.90 10.52 -0.08
CA ARG A 112 -7.52 9.98 1.13
C ARG A 112 -7.24 8.49 1.29
N THR A 113 -7.05 7.78 0.18
CA THR A 113 -6.79 6.34 0.17
C THR A 113 -5.48 6.05 -0.55
N LEU A 114 -4.54 5.40 0.14
CA LEU A 114 -3.29 4.90 -0.43
C LEU A 114 -3.13 3.42 -0.13
N HIS A 115 -3.18 2.60 -1.17
CA HIS A 115 -2.89 1.18 -1.10
C HIS A 115 -1.63 0.90 -1.92
N LEU A 116 -0.49 0.72 -1.26
CA LEU A 116 0.80 0.58 -1.91
C LEU A 116 1.31 -0.85 -1.79
N ASN A 117 0.70 -1.73 -2.58
CA ASN A 117 0.95 -3.16 -2.64
C ASN A 117 1.10 -3.84 -1.27
N PRO A 118 0.05 -3.83 -0.42
CA PRO A 118 0.09 -4.45 0.91
C PRO A 118 0.30 -5.97 0.87
N ASN A 119 -0.02 -6.61 -0.25
CA ASN A 119 -0.01 -8.06 -0.42
C ASN A 119 0.81 -8.47 -1.65
N PRO A 120 2.15 -8.30 -1.65
CA PRO A 120 2.97 -8.79 -2.74
C PRO A 120 2.88 -10.31 -2.85
N VAL A 121 3.07 -10.83 -4.06
CA VAL A 121 3.18 -12.28 -4.28
C VAL A 121 4.50 -12.78 -3.68
N TYR A 122 5.60 -12.07 -3.95
CA TYR A 122 6.92 -12.36 -3.41
C TYR A 122 7.14 -11.62 -2.10
N ALA A 123 7.35 -12.36 -1.01
CA ALA A 123 7.53 -11.82 0.34
C ALA A 123 9.00 -11.45 0.63
N ILE A 124 9.57 -10.56 -0.18
CA ILE A 124 10.89 -9.95 0.07
C ILE A 124 10.69 -8.79 1.06
N LEU A 125 11.65 -8.54 1.96
CA LEU A 125 11.54 -7.45 2.93
C LEU A 125 11.38 -6.10 2.20
N PRO A 126 10.35 -5.29 2.51
CA PRO A 126 10.19 -3.98 1.93
C PRO A 126 11.20 -3.01 2.55
N LEU A 127 11.45 -1.91 1.84
CA LEU A 127 12.24 -0.79 2.35
C LEU A 127 11.45 0.12 3.29
N THR A 128 10.12 0.10 3.19
CA THR A 128 9.21 0.91 4.00
C THR A 128 9.06 0.29 5.39
N THR A 129 9.30 1.06 6.45
CA THR A 129 9.22 0.60 7.84
C THR A 129 7.94 1.09 8.53
N PHE A 130 7.70 0.64 9.77
CA PHE A 130 6.61 1.18 10.57
C PHE A 130 6.76 2.68 10.92
N GLN A 131 7.98 3.24 10.88
CA GLN A 131 8.22 4.66 11.16
C GLN A 131 7.47 5.58 10.20
N VAL A 132 7.19 5.11 8.98
CA VAL A 132 6.38 5.82 7.99
C VAL A 132 5.03 6.28 8.56
N LEU A 133 4.43 5.55 9.50
CA LEU A 133 3.14 5.91 10.09
C LEU A 133 3.22 7.21 10.89
N GLY A 134 4.29 7.38 11.69
CA GLY A 134 4.56 8.63 12.40
C GLY A 134 4.82 9.78 11.44
N MET A 135 5.61 9.54 10.39
CA MET A 135 5.90 10.59 9.39
C MET A 135 4.64 11.03 8.62
N ILE A 136 3.74 10.08 8.30
CA ILE A 136 2.44 10.39 7.67
C ILE A 136 1.56 11.16 8.65
N SER A 137 1.58 10.86 9.95
CA SER A 137 0.76 11.57 10.95
C SER A 137 1.11 13.05 11.04
N GLU A 138 2.40 13.37 10.87
CA GLU A 138 2.91 14.73 10.91
C GLU A 138 2.68 15.49 9.61
N ARG A 139 3.00 14.87 8.47
CA ARG A 139 3.04 15.57 7.17
C ARG A 139 1.77 15.41 6.34
N CYS A 140 1.01 14.36 6.57
CA CYS A 140 -0.13 13.96 5.74
C CYS A 140 -1.36 13.56 6.60
N PRO A 141 -1.79 14.41 7.57
CA PRO A 141 -2.82 14.03 8.55
C PRO A 141 -4.22 13.81 7.95
N TRP A 142 -4.43 14.11 6.67
CA TRP A 142 -5.72 13.99 5.97
C TRP A 142 -6.00 12.59 5.42
N VAL A 143 -5.04 11.66 5.50
CA VAL A 143 -5.19 10.30 5.00
C VAL A 143 -6.21 9.52 5.85
N GLN A 144 -7.06 8.73 5.18
CA GLN A 144 -8.21 8.04 5.81
C GLN A 144 -8.14 6.51 5.70
N ASP A 145 -7.56 5.98 4.62
CA ASP A 145 -7.40 4.53 4.40
C ASP A 145 -5.98 4.25 3.90
N LEU A 146 -5.22 3.48 4.68
CA LEU A 146 -3.85 3.06 4.36
C LEU A 146 -3.78 1.54 4.21
N ALA A 147 -3.09 1.10 3.16
CA ALA A 147 -2.68 -0.29 3.03
C ALA A 147 -1.23 -0.35 2.57
N LEU A 148 -0.32 -0.81 3.45
CA LEU A 148 1.11 -0.84 3.20
C LEU A 148 1.68 -2.21 3.54
N TYR A 149 2.74 -2.60 2.84
CA TYR A 149 3.58 -3.73 3.20
C TYR A 149 4.86 -3.19 3.86
N LEU A 150 5.03 -3.46 5.15
CA LEU A 150 6.03 -2.82 6.00
C LEU A 150 7.06 -3.83 6.52
N THR A 151 8.19 -3.31 7.01
CA THR A 151 9.17 -4.04 7.83
C THR A 151 9.24 -3.41 9.22
N PRO A 152 9.51 -4.19 10.29
CA PRO A 152 9.87 -3.62 11.60
C PRO A 152 11.11 -2.72 11.58
N GLY A 153 11.91 -2.73 10.50
CA GLY A 153 13.17 -2.00 10.37
C GLY A 153 14.39 -2.94 10.46
N ASN A 154 15.59 -2.38 10.36
CA ASN A 154 16.83 -3.14 10.53
C ASN A 154 17.02 -3.53 12.02
N GLU A 155 17.69 -4.66 12.26
CA GLU A 155 18.01 -5.13 13.61
C GLU A 155 18.65 -4.01 14.44
N GLY A 156 18.04 -3.67 15.58
CA GLY A 156 18.49 -2.60 16.47
C GLY A 156 17.77 -1.25 16.32
N VAL A 157 16.93 -1.07 15.29
CA VAL A 157 16.00 0.07 15.25
C VAL A 157 14.87 -0.22 16.23
N HIS A 158 15.00 0.31 17.45
CA HIS A 158 13.88 0.38 18.35
C HIS A 158 12.82 1.28 17.70
N LEU A 159 11.59 0.77 17.53
CA LEU A 159 10.45 1.63 17.27
C LEU A 159 10.43 2.69 18.36
N GLU A 160 10.79 3.92 17.99
CA GLU A 160 10.92 5.01 18.93
C GLU A 160 9.55 5.22 19.58
N THR A 161 9.48 4.97 20.88
CA THR A 161 8.28 5.16 21.70
C THR A 161 8.22 6.57 22.29
N THR A 162 9.09 7.48 21.84
CA THR A 162 8.90 8.90 22.11
C THR A 162 7.51 9.28 21.63
N GLU A 163 6.70 9.83 22.55
CA GLU A 163 5.30 10.13 22.30
C GLU A 163 5.18 10.86 20.95
N PRO A 164 4.59 10.23 19.92
CA PRO A 164 4.49 10.86 18.64
C PRO A 164 3.70 12.15 18.82
N THR A 165 4.27 13.24 18.32
CA THR A 165 3.69 14.58 18.42
C THR A 165 2.29 14.63 17.81
N ASN A 166 1.98 13.71 16.89
CA ASN A 166 0.71 13.63 16.18
C ASN A 166 0.20 12.19 16.01
N VAL A 167 -1.10 12.02 16.25
CA VAL A 167 -1.87 10.82 15.90
C VAL A 167 -2.39 10.95 14.46
N LEU A 168 -2.54 9.85 13.73
CA LEU A 168 -3.21 9.80 12.42
C LEU A 168 -4.72 10.09 12.53
N ARG A 169 -5.11 11.30 12.95
CA ARG A 169 -6.47 11.63 13.43
C ARG A 169 -7.60 11.29 12.46
N ASN A 170 -7.36 11.34 11.15
CA ASN A 170 -8.37 11.05 10.13
C ASN A 170 -8.35 9.59 9.65
N LEU A 171 -7.38 8.79 10.09
CA LEU A 171 -7.25 7.41 9.65
C LEU A 171 -8.37 6.56 10.25
N THR A 172 -9.15 5.95 9.36
CA THR A 172 -10.28 5.09 9.72
C THR A 172 -9.97 3.62 9.50
N LYS A 173 -9.07 3.31 8.56
CA LYS A 173 -8.72 1.94 8.17
C LYS A 173 -7.23 1.83 7.93
N ILE A 174 -6.63 0.77 8.45
CA ILE A 174 -5.26 0.38 8.13
C ILE A 174 -5.18 -1.10 7.79
N ARG A 175 -4.40 -1.43 6.77
CA ARG A 175 -4.08 -2.80 6.35
C ARG A 175 -2.57 -2.96 6.29
N PHE A 176 -2.06 -3.97 6.98
CA PHE A 176 -0.65 -4.34 6.92
C PHE A 176 -0.39 -5.48 5.92
N GLY A 177 -1.46 -6.06 5.36
CA GLY A 177 -1.39 -7.13 4.37
C GLY A 177 -0.48 -8.28 4.80
N LYS A 178 0.59 -8.52 4.02
CA LYS A 178 1.57 -9.59 4.28
C LYS A 178 2.73 -9.19 5.18
N THR A 179 2.68 -8.02 5.83
CA THR A 179 3.74 -7.55 6.75
C THR A 179 4.04 -8.60 7.81
N LEU A 180 5.31 -9.02 7.87
CA LEU A 180 5.80 -9.98 8.85
C LEU A 180 6.34 -9.23 10.07
N VAL A 181 5.90 -9.65 11.25
CA VAL A 181 6.36 -9.09 12.52
C VAL A 181 6.90 -10.24 13.36
N PRO A 182 8.20 -10.24 13.69
CA PRO A 182 8.76 -11.24 14.61
C PRO A 182 8.03 -11.23 15.95
N ASP A 183 7.78 -12.40 16.53
CA ASP A 183 7.06 -12.50 17.81
C ASP A 183 7.73 -11.70 18.93
N ALA A 184 9.07 -11.64 18.92
CA ALA A 184 9.85 -10.84 19.87
C ALA A 184 9.52 -9.33 19.84
N LEU A 185 9.03 -8.81 18.71
CA LEU A 185 8.68 -7.40 18.53
C LEU A 185 7.18 -7.12 18.66
N ARG A 186 6.35 -8.16 18.89
CA ARG A 186 4.88 -8.03 18.93
C ARG A 186 4.42 -6.96 19.91
N ASN A 187 4.90 -7.01 21.16
CA ASN A 187 4.48 -6.07 22.20
C ASN A 187 4.95 -4.65 21.91
N GLN A 188 6.18 -4.48 21.42
CA GLN A 188 6.72 -3.17 21.06
C GLN A 188 5.92 -2.55 19.90
N MET A 189 5.62 -3.34 18.87
CA MET A 189 4.78 -2.91 17.76
C MET A 189 3.38 -2.53 18.24
N MET A 190 2.75 -3.32 19.10
CA MET A 190 1.43 -2.99 19.66
C MET A 190 1.42 -1.67 20.43
N SER A 191 2.45 -1.42 21.24
CA SER A 191 2.64 -0.15 21.93
C SER A 191 2.81 1.00 20.93
N TYR A 192 3.67 0.84 19.91
CA TYR A 192 3.86 1.83 18.87
C TYR A 192 2.56 2.15 18.11
N LEU A 193 1.81 1.13 17.67
CA LEU A 193 0.53 1.30 16.99
C LEU A 193 -0.49 2.05 17.87
N SER A 194 -0.49 1.81 19.19
CA SER A 194 -1.36 2.53 20.12
C SER A 194 -1.04 4.02 20.27
N LEU A 195 0.18 4.42 19.92
CA LEU A 195 0.60 5.81 19.93
C LEU A 195 0.26 6.52 18.61
N VAL A 196 0.40 5.84 17.46
CA VAL A 196 0.23 6.49 16.14
C VAL A 196 -1.17 6.39 15.55
N LEU A 197 -1.92 5.33 15.86
CA LEU A 197 -3.27 5.11 15.32
C LEU A 197 -4.34 5.71 16.25
N PRO A 198 -5.36 6.40 15.71
CA PRO A 198 -6.47 6.86 16.53
C PRO A 198 -7.32 5.67 17.01
N PRO A 199 -7.97 5.74 18.18
CA PRO A 199 -8.84 4.67 18.67
C PRO A 199 -9.99 4.31 17.72
N SER A 200 -10.41 5.25 16.86
CA SER A 200 -11.43 5.05 15.83
C SER A 200 -10.96 4.22 14.63
N CYS A 201 -9.65 4.03 14.45
CA CYS A 201 -9.09 3.30 13.33
C CYS A 201 -9.31 1.80 13.48
N ASP A 202 -9.76 1.16 12.40
CA ASP A 202 -9.89 -0.29 12.30
C ASP A 202 -8.64 -0.90 11.65
N ILE A 203 -8.04 -1.88 12.31
CA ILE A 203 -7.01 -2.74 11.72
C ILE A 203 -7.72 -3.86 10.94
N ILE A 204 -7.70 -3.75 9.61
CA ILE A 204 -8.38 -4.66 8.70
C ILE A 204 -7.44 -5.79 8.30
N THR A 205 -7.93 -7.02 8.46
CA THR A 205 -7.17 -8.26 8.26
C THR A 205 -7.48 -8.96 6.95
N ASP A 206 -8.63 -8.62 6.38
CA ASP A 206 -9.21 -9.37 5.29
C ASP A 206 -8.38 -9.15 4.02
N SER A 207 -7.78 -10.24 3.51
CA SER A 207 -7.42 -10.34 2.11
C SER A 207 -8.72 -10.54 1.31
N THR A 208 -9.55 -9.49 1.21
CA THR A 208 -10.85 -9.57 0.52
C THR A 208 -10.71 -9.83 -0.98
N GLU A 209 -9.51 -9.74 -1.53
CA GLU A 209 -9.30 -10.21 -2.89
C GLU A 209 -9.00 -11.70 -2.85
N PRO A 210 -9.93 -12.55 -3.33
CA PRO A 210 -9.61 -13.94 -3.54
C PRO A 210 -8.36 -13.96 -4.45
N LEU A 211 -7.32 -14.67 -4.03
CA LEU A 211 -6.15 -14.95 -4.85
C LEU A 211 -6.53 -15.94 -5.95
N ASP A 212 -7.58 -15.61 -6.70
CA ASP A 212 -8.16 -16.44 -7.75
C ASP A 212 -7.07 -16.71 -8.78
N GLY A 213 -6.58 -17.96 -8.80
CA GLY A 213 -5.61 -18.46 -9.77
C GLY A 213 -4.16 -18.55 -9.30
N LEU A 214 -3.82 -18.33 -8.02
CA LEU A 214 -2.53 -18.78 -7.51
C LEU A 214 -2.55 -20.28 -7.16
N PRO A 215 -1.53 -21.05 -7.54
CA PRO A 215 -1.40 -22.43 -7.09
C PRO A 215 -1.40 -22.49 -5.56
N GLU A 216 -2.10 -23.49 -4.97
CA GLU A 216 -2.11 -23.69 -3.52
C GLU A 216 -0.69 -23.77 -2.94
N SER A 217 0.30 -24.27 -3.70
CA SER A 217 1.71 -24.33 -3.26
C SER A 217 2.34 -22.96 -2.97
N VAL A 218 1.85 -21.87 -3.56
CA VAL A 218 2.34 -20.50 -3.32
C VAL A 218 1.59 -19.85 -2.15
N THR A 219 0.31 -20.20 -1.93
CA THR A 219 -0.52 -19.64 -0.86
C THR A 219 -0.39 -20.39 0.47
N THR A 220 -0.02 -21.68 0.42
CA THR A 220 0.09 -22.57 1.60
C THR A 220 1.48 -22.60 2.22
N SER A 221 2.42 -21.74 1.80
CA SER A 221 3.65 -21.56 2.58
C SER A 221 3.22 -21.23 4.01
N THR A 222 3.65 -22.05 4.97
CA THR A 222 3.21 -22.07 6.37
C THR A 222 3.34 -20.70 7.06
N GLY A 223 4.11 -19.77 6.48
CA GLY A 223 4.21 -18.38 6.93
C GLY A 223 2.96 -17.51 6.69
N PHE A 224 2.19 -17.68 5.60
CA PHE A 224 1.10 -16.75 5.28
C PHE A 224 -0.12 -16.90 6.20
N ALA A 225 -0.49 -18.13 6.55
CA ALA A 225 -1.54 -18.37 7.53
C ALA A 225 -1.18 -17.76 8.90
N GLY A 226 0.09 -17.84 9.28
CA GLY A 226 0.63 -17.21 10.49
C GLY A 226 0.50 -15.68 10.47
N ILE A 227 0.82 -15.02 9.35
CA ILE A 227 0.70 -13.57 9.20
C ILE A 227 -0.76 -13.10 9.32
N HIS A 228 -1.68 -13.79 8.63
CA HIS A 228 -3.10 -13.43 8.72
C HIS A 228 -3.65 -13.65 10.14
N ALA A 229 -3.31 -14.78 10.77
CA ALA A 229 -3.70 -15.07 12.15
C ALA A 229 -3.13 -14.02 13.13
N PHE A 230 -1.87 -13.61 12.95
CA PHE A 230 -1.22 -12.55 13.72
C PHE A 230 -1.99 -11.23 13.63
N TRP A 231 -2.26 -10.74 12.41
CA TRP A 231 -2.98 -9.48 12.26
C TRP A 231 -4.42 -9.57 12.75
N LYS A 232 -5.05 -10.76 12.65
CA LYS A 232 -6.38 -11.02 13.20
C LYS A 232 -6.41 -10.90 14.72
N ASP A 233 -5.43 -11.49 15.39
CA ASP A 233 -5.22 -11.36 16.84
C ASP A 233 -4.96 -9.90 17.23
N VAL A 234 -4.02 -9.24 16.55
CA VAL A 234 -3.72 -7.81 16.76
C VAL A 234 -4.97 -6.94 16.60
N GLY A 235 -5.75 -7.14 15.54
CA GLY A 235 -6.99 -6.39 15.30
C GLY A 235 -8.06 -6.67 16.36
N ALA A 236 -8.14 -7.89 16.89
CA ALA A 236 -9.05 -8.22 17.99
C ALA A 236 -8.62 -7.54 19.30
N GLN A 237 -7.33 -7.61 19.65
CA GLN A 237 -6.77 -6.93 20.83
C GLN A 237 -6.95 -5.41 20.75
N TRP A 238 -6.73 -4.83 19.55
CA TRP A 238 -6.95 -3.42 19.28
C TRP A 238 -8.39 -2.99 19.58
N ARG A 239 -9.37 -3.73 19.04
CA ARG A 239 -10.79 -3.47 19.32
C ARG A 239 -11.12 -3.57 20.80
N ASN A 240 -10.59 -4.55 21.53
CA ASN A 240 -10.84 -4.68 22.96
C ASN A 240 -10.29 -3.48 23.76
N ARG A 241 -9.10 -2.97 23.41
CA ARG A 241 -8.53 -1.77 24.05
C ARG A 241 -9.35 -0.51 23.76
N ARG A 242 -9.90 -0.38 22.55
CA ARG A 242 -10.78 0.74 22.17
C ARG A 242 -11.97 0.86 23.11
N PHE A 243 -12.59 -0.26 23.49
CA PHE A 243 -13.76 -0.26 24.38
C PHE A 243 -13.42 -0.10 25.87
N ALA A 244 -12.18 -0.39 26.27
CA ALA A 244 -11.78 -0.22 27.67
C ALA A 244 -11.53 1.24 28.08
N ASN A 245 -11.22 2.11 27.09
CA ASN A 245 -10.87 3.51 27.31
C ASN A 245 -11.98 4.51 26.92
N SER A 246 -13.17 4.00 26.56
CA SER A 246 -14.36 4.77 26.17
C SER A 246 -15.43 4.67 27.25
#